data_AF-A0AAX4Y2S8-F1
#
_entry.id   AF-A0AAX4Y2S8-F1
#
_cell.length_a   1.000
_cell.length_b   1.000
_cell.length_c   1.000
_cell.angle_alpha   90.00
_cell.angle_beta   90.00
_cell.angle_gamma   90.00
#
_symmetry.space_group_name_H-M   'P 1'
#
loop_
_entity.id
_entity.type
_entity.pdbx_description
1 polymer ?
#
loop_
_entity_poly.entity_id
_entity_poly.type
_entity_poly.pdbx_seq_one_letter_code
_entity_poly.pdbx_strand_id
1 'polypeptide(L)'
;GLGSAPIAAAAAKTKEPVRQGLVTMTGTFIDTIIVCTLTGLSIVMMDSYKVVGLEGVQVTTHAFQNGLSFLPAEVSSFILMVCLVFFAFTTILGWDY
;
A
#
# COMPACT_ATOMS: atom_id res chain seq x y z
N GLY A 1 -11.02 -4.74 -9.88
CA GLY A 1 -11.65 -5.86 -10.61
C GLY A 1 -10.94 -6.19 -11.91
N LEU A 2 -9.59 -6.21 -11.91
CA LEU A 2 -8.80 -6.54 -13.11
C LEU A 2 -8.72 -8.05 -13.39
N GLY A 3 -9.24 -8.89 -12.50
CA GLY A 3 -9.30 -10.34 -12.71
C GLY A 3 -7.97 -11.09 -12.54
N SER A 4 -6.92 -10.45 -12.04
CA SER A 4 -5.61 -11.07 -11.76
C SER A 4 -5.50 -11.76 -10.40
N ALA A 5 -6.23 -11.27 -9.38
CA ALA A 5 -6.27 -11.90 -8.05
C ALA A 5 -6.70 -13.40 -8.01
N PRO A 6 -7.60 -13.89 -8.88
CA PRO A 6 -7.93 -15.31 -8.99
C PRO A 6 -6.78 -16.20 -9.51
N ILE A 7 -5.77 -15.65 -10.20
CA ILE A 7 -4.65 -16.42 -10.79
C ILE A 7 -3.78 -16.99 -9.66
N ALA A 8 -3.43 -16.16 -8.68
CA ALA A 8 -2.74 -16.60 -7.47
C ALA A 8 -3.63 -17.50 -6.58
N ALA A 9 -4.95 -17.28 -6.56
CA ALA A 9 -5.88 -18.11 -5.80
C ALA A 9 -6.05 -19.52 -6.39
N ALA A 10 -5.88 -19.70 -7.71
CA ALA A 10 -5.96 -20.99 -8.39
C ALA A 10 -4.75 -21.91 -8.07
N ALA A 11 -3.61 -21.33 -7.71
CA ALA A 11 -2.41 -22.07 -7.31
C ALA A 11 -2.48 -22.64 -5.89
N ALA A 12 -3.39 -22.14 -5.07
CA ALA A 12 -3.51 -22.55 -3.68
C ALA A 12 -4.13 -23.95 -3.55
N LYS A 13 -3.48 -24.83 -2.79
CA LYS A 13 -4.02 -26.16 -2.45
C LYS A 13 -5.17 -26.02 -1.44
N THR A 14 -6.37 -25.75 -1.94
CA THR A 14 -7.60 -25.69 -1.14
C THR A 14 -8.56 -26.83 -1.52
N LYS A 15 -9.25 -27.39 -0.52
CA LYS A 15 -10.30 -28.40 -0.74
C LYS A 15 -11.65 -27.77 -1.09
N GLU A 16 -11.83 -26.48 -0.83
CA GLU A 16 -13.05 -25.73 -1.14
C GLU A 16 -12.76 -24.33 -1.70
N PRO A 17 -13.38 -23.95 -2.85
CA PRO A 17 -13.15 -22.64 -3.47
C PRO A 17 -13.63 -21.47 -2.59
N VAL A 18 -14.67 -21.68 -1.77
CA VAL A 18 -15.25 -20.64 -0.90
C VAL A 18 -14.26 -20.16 0.17
N ARG A 19 -13.51 -21.08 0.78
CA ARG A 19 -12.49 -20.75 1.77
C ARG A 19 -11.36 -19.92 1.17
N GLN A 20 -10.92 -20.26 -0.04
CA GLN A 20 -9.86 -19.54 -0.73
C GLN A 20 -10.32 -18.16 -1.21
N GLY A 21 -11.59 -18.03 -1.61
CA GLY A 21 -12.21 -16.75 -1.92
C GLY A 21 -12.20 -15.80 -0.73
N LEU A 22 -12.59 -16.28 0.47
CA LEU A 22 -12.56 -15.47 1.69
C LEU A 22 -11.13 -15.01 2.05
N VAL A 23 -10.14 -15.90 1.97
CA VAL A 23 -8.73 -15.54 2.23
C VAL A 23 -8.22 -14.51 1.21
N THR A 24 -8.53 -14.69 -0.07
CA THR A 24 -8.10 -13.75 -1.13
C THR A 24 -8.72 -12.36 -0.93
N MET A 25 -9.98 -12.29 -0.48
CA MET A 25 -10.64 -11.01 -0.16
C MET A 25 -10.01 -10.30 1.04
N THR A 26 -9.48 -11.03 2.03
CA THR A 26 -8.78 -10.39 3.17
C THR A 26 -7.54 -9.61 2.74
N GLY A 27 -6.83 -10.08 1.70
CA GLY A 27 -5.70 -9.33 1.13
C GLY A 27 -6.12 -7.97 0.60
N THR A 28 -7.19 -7.93 -0.22
CA THR A 28 -7.73 -6.66 -0.74
C THR A 28 -8.28 -5.74 0.35
N PHE A 29 -8.87 -6.31 1.41
CA PHE A 29 -9.36 -5.52 2.53
C PHE A 29 -8.22 -4.82 3.29
N ILE A 30 -7.14 -5.55 3.60
CA ILE A 30 -5.99 -4.98 4.30
C ILE A 30 -5.32 -3.91 3.44
N ASP A 31 -5.08 -4.19 2.16
CA ASP A 31 -4.41 -3.26 1.25
C ASP A 31 -5.21 -1.97 1.02
N THR A 32 -6.50 -2.09 0.68
CA THR A 32 -7.30 -0.92 0.30
C THR A 32 -7.95 -0.21 1.49
N ILE A 33 -8.59 -0.96 2.40
CA ILE A 33 -9.35 -0.33 3.49
C ILE A 33 -8.44 0.13 4.61
N ILE A 34 -7.36 -0.60 4.90
CA ILE A 34 -6.45 -0.23 5.99
C ILE A 34 -5.30 0.61 5.43
N VAL A 35 -4.47 0.04 4.55
CA VAL A 35 -3.22 0.70 4.14
C VAL A 35 -3.45 1.94 3.27
N CYS A 36 -4.24 1.83 2.20
CA CYS A 36 -4.52 2.97 1.30
C CYS A 36 -5.32 4.07 1.99
N THR A 37 -6.29 3.72 2.85
CA THR A 37 -7.04 4.73 3.62
C THR A 37 -6.15 5.47 4.62
N LEU A 38 -5.26 4.77 5.33
CA LEU A 38 -4.33 5.42 6.27
C LEU A 38 -3.36 6.36 5.56
N THR A 39 -2.80 5.95 4.42
CA THR A 39 -1.96 6.82 3.60
C THR A 39 -2.75 8.02 3.06
N GLY A 40 -3.94 7.82 2.52
CA GLY A 40 -4.81 8.90 2.05
C GLY A 40 -5.20 9.88 3.16
N LEU A 41 -5.58 9.38 4.33
CA LEU A 41 -5.90 10.22 5.50
C LEU A 41 -4.68 11.00 5.97
N SER A 42 -3.49 10.40 5.98
CA SER A 42 -2.26 11.11 6.36
C SER A 42 -1.95 12.30 5.43
N ILE A 43 -2.20 12.15 4.13
CA ILE A 43 -2.01 13.23 3.14
C ILE A 43 -3.01 14.36 3.37
N VAL A 44 -4.27 14.02 3.65
CA VAL A 44 -5.35 15.00 3.89
C VAL A 44 -5.13 15.73 5.22
N MET A 45 -4.81 15.00 6.29
CA MET A 45 -4.58 15.61 7.62
C MET A 45 -3.38 16.56 7.62
N MET A 46 -2.35 16.26 6.82
CA MET A 46 -1.14 17.08 6.74
C MET A 46 -1.21 18.14 5.63
N ASP A 47 -2.38 18.31 5.01
CA ASP A 47 -2.64 19.26 3.92
C ASP A 47 -1.60 19.20 2.78
N SER A 48 -0.90 18.07 2.64
CA SER A 48 0.25 17.93 1.75
C SER A 48 -0.15 17.92 0.28
N TYR A 49 -1.43 17.66 -0.01
CA TYR A 49 -2.02 17.77 -1.34
C TYR A 49 -2.18 19.22 -1.83
N LYS A 50 -2.09 20.23 -0.95
CA LYS A 50 -2.19 21.66 -1.30
C LYS A 50 -0.84 22.27 -1.67
N VAL A 51 0.27 21.56 -1.42
CA VAL A 51 1.62 22.08 -1.67
C VAL A 51 1.90 22.00 -3.17
N VAL A 52 1.98 23.17 -3.80
CA VAL A 52 2.21 23.31 -5.24
C VAL A 52 3.64 22.86 -5.59
N GLY A 53 3.76 21.88 -6.49
CA GLY A 53 5.05 21.38 -6.99
C GLY A 53 5.51 20.03 -6.42
N LEU A 54 4.75 19.41 -5.52
CA LEU A 54 4.99 18.03 -5.10
C LEU A 54 4.07 17.08 -5.88
N GLU A 55 4.65 16.06 -6.51
CA GLU A 55 3.89 15.05 -7.26
C GLU A 55 4.17 13.62 -6.76
N GLY A 56 3.13 12.79 -6.78
CA GLY A 56 3.23 11.36 -6.47
C GLY A 56 3.85 11.06 -5.09
N VAL A 57 5.00 10.36 -5.11
CA VAL A 57 5.72 9.91 -3.90
C VAL A 57 6.25 11.09 -3.07
N GLN A 58 6.45 12.26 -3.68
CA GLN A 58 6.92 13.43 -2.94
C GLN A 58 5.84 13.98 -2.01
N VAL A 59 4.56 13.89 -2.41
CA VAL A 59 3.42 14.32 -1.59
C VAL A 59 3.26 13.41 -0.36
N THR A 60 3.40 12.10 -0.55
CA THR A 60 3.33 11.13 0.57
C THR A 60 4.52 11.27 1.50
N THR A 61 5.73 11.49 0.96
CA THR A 61 6.94 11.72 1.76
C THR A 61 6.77 12.97 2.62
N HIS A 62 6.29 14.07 2.04
CA HIS A 62 6.01 15.31 2.78
C HIS A 62 4.92 15.13 3.85
N ALA A 63 3.86 14.38 3.53
CA ALA A 63 2.80 14.07 4.51
C ALA A 63 3.33 13.26 5.70
N PHE A 64 4.17 12.25 5.47
CA PHE A 64 4.74 11.44 6.54
C PHE A 64 5.82 12.16 7.34
N GLN A 65 6.61 13.03 6.71
CA GLN A 65 7.58 13.88 7.42
C GLN A 65 6.88 14.83 8.39
N ASN A 66 5.76 15.41 7.99
CA ASN A 66 4.98 16.29 8.85
C ASN A 66 4.13 15.51 9.88
N GLY A 67 3.62 14.33 9.49
CA GLY A 67 2.77 13.51 10.35
C GLY A 67 3.52 12.73 11.42
N LEU A 68 4.78 12.34 11.17
CA LEU A 68 5.68 11.75 12.16
C LEU A 68 6.69 12.80 12.66
N SER A 69 6.19 13.95 13.12
CA SER A 69 7.02 15.03 13.69
C SER A 69 7.82 14.61 14.94
N PHE A 70 7.56 13.43 15.50
CA PHE A 70 8.33 12.82 16.60
C PHE A 70 9.58 12.06 16.14
N LEU A 71 9.75 11.80 14.83
CA LEU A 71 10.93 11.17 14.25
C LEU A 71 11.68 12.17 13.34
N PRO A 72 13.01 12.01 13.17
CA PRO A 72 13.74 12.79 12.18
C PRO A 72 13.16 12.54 10.77
N ALA A 73 12.97 13.60 10.01
CA ALA A 73 12.39 13.56 8.66
C ALA A 73 13.14 12.62 7.70
N GLU A 74 14.45 12.43 7.90
CA GLU A 74 15.25 11.48 7.12
C GLU A 74 14.91 10.03 7.44
N VAL A 75 14.60 9.72 8.71
CA VAL A 75 14.24 8.37 9.14
C VAL A 75 12.86 7.99 8.63
N SER A 76 11.89 8.91 8.68
CA SER A 76 10.55 8.67 8.11
C SER A 76 10.60 8.42 6.60
N SER A 77 11.41 9.19 5.87
CA SER A 77 11.57 9.02 4.43
C SER A 77 12.32 7.73 4.06
N PHE A 78 13.34 7.35 4.84
CA PHE A 78 14.06 6.11 4.63
C PHE A 78 13.16 4.88 4.84
N ILE A 79 12.37 4.87 5.91
CA ILE A 79 11.41 3.79 6.18
C ILE A 79 10.37 3.69 5.05
N LEU A 80 9.81 4.83 4.61
CA LEU A 80 8.88 4.83 3.48
C LEU A 80 9.50 4.29 2.20
N MET A 81 10.75 4.66 1.89
CA MET A 81 11.43 4.17 0.70
C MET A 81 11.60 2.64 0.75
N VAL A 82 12.02 2.09 1.89
CA VAL A 82 12.13 0.64 2.09
C VAL A 82 10.76 -0.05 1.94
N CYS A 83 9.71 0.51 2.53
CA CYS A 83 8.35 0.01 2.38
C CYS A 83 7.88 0.01 0.93
N LEU A 84 8.15 1.09 0.17
CA LEU A 84 7.80 1.19 -1.25
C LEU A 84 8.55 0.17 -2.10
N VAL A 85 9.83 -0.10 -1.82
CA VAL A 85 10.60 -1.13 -2.52
C VAL A 85 9.98 -2.51 -2.31
N PHE A 86 9.65 -2.86 -1.06
CA PHE A 86 9.00 -4.14 -0.79
C PHE A 86 7.61 -4.24 -1.40
N PHE A 87 6.80 -3.18 -1.31
CA PHE A 87 5.46 -3.14 -1.90
C PHE A 87 5.49 -3.29 -3.42
N ALA A 88 6.40 -2.57 -4.08
CA ALA A 88 6.60 -2.70 -5.52
C ALA A 88 7.09 -4.10 -5.89
N PHE A 89 8.04 -4.66 -5.15
CA PHE A 89 8.56 -6.01 -5.39
C PHE A 89 7.48 -7.09 -5.22
N THR A 90 6.68 -7.04 -4.15
CA THR A 90 5.57 -7.99 -3.95
C THR A 90 4.50 -7.84 -5.04
N THR A 91 4.29 -6.64 -5.56
CA THR A 91 3.36 -6.41 -6.67
C THR A 91 3.88 -7.01 -7.96
N ILE A 92 5.17 -6.82 -8.28
CA ILE A 92 5.78 -7.41 -9.47
C ILE A 92 5.68 -8.93 -9.43
N LEU A 93 6.03 -9.57 -8.31
CA LEU A 93 5.91 -11.01 -8.16
C LEU A 93 4.46 -11.50 -8.24
N GLY A 94 3.50 -10.73 -7.72
CA GLY A 94 2.08 -11.06 -7.78
C GLY A 94 1.48 -10.94 -9.19
N TRP A 95 2.10 -10.17 -10.09
CA TRP A 95 1.69 -10.02 -11.50
C TRP A 95 2.50 -10.89 -12.46
N ASP A 96 3.70 -11.33 -12.09
CA ASP A 96 4.51 -12.30 -12.84
C ASP A 96 3.94 -13.73 -12.77
N TYR A 97 3.12 -14.01 -11.75
CA TYR A 97 2.37 -15.26 -11.60
C TYR A 97 1.05 -15.27 -12.38
#